data_AF-A0A964PDF0-F1
#
_entry.id   AF-A0A964PDF0-F1
#
_cell.length_a   1.000
_cell.length_b   1.000
_cell.length_c   1.000
_cell.angle_alpha   90.00
_cell.angle_beta   90.00
_cell.angle_gamma   90.00
#
_symmetry.space_group_name_H-M   'P 1'
#
loop_
_entity.id
_entity.type
_entity.pdbx_description
1 polymer ?
#
loop_
_entity_poly.entity_id
_entity_poly.type
_entity_poly.pdbx_seq_one_letter_code
_entity_poly.pdbx_strand_id
1 'polypeptide(L)'
;MLSPECVRELTTSWLPNITYVGLDRVIDLLEKDSPLLIHGSFTHTVPMGCLATHIAWNHPRTAKMTLDAGICWLNNIAGLNPATSLVIREWDRCADYDFEVRAELASVFRTEREARGQLEATVGVNRIEELVTV
;
A
#
# COMPACT_ATOMS: atom_id res chain seq x y z
N MET A 1 2.79 11.48 13.59
CA MET A 1 2.29 10.13 13.94
C MET A 1 0.97 9.82 13.24
N LEU A 2 0.77 8.57 12.81
CA LEU A 2 -0.46 8.07 12.18
C LEU A 2 -1.61 7.95 13.18
N SER A 3 -2.80 8.39 12.78
CA SER A 3 -4.01 8.19 13.58
C SER A 3 -4.41 6.71 13.70
N PRO A 4 -4.99 6.29 14.84
CA PRO A 4 -5.46 4.90 15.02
C PRO A 4 -6.47 4.48 13.95
N GLU A 5 -7.32 5.39 13.49
CA GLU A 5 -8.31 5.13 12.45
C GLU A 5 -7.66 4.92 11.09
N CYS A 6 -6.59 5.65 10.78
CA CYS A 6 -5.78 5.45 9.58
C CYS A 6 -5.07 4.09 9.61
N VAL A 7 -4.42 3.74 10.72
CA VAL A 7 -3.78 2.42 10.90
C VAL A 7 -4.80 1.29 10.74
N ARG A 8 -6.00 1.45 11.28
CA ARG A 8 -7.08 0.48 11.11
C ARG A 8 -7.50 0.34 9.64
N GLU A 9 -7.79 1.44 8.94
CA GLU A 9 -8.15 1.40 7.50
C GLU A 9 -7.03 0.77 6.67
N LEU A 10 -5.78 1.15 6.95
CA LEU A 10 -4.60 0.59 6.29
C LEU A 10 -4.57 -0.92 6.47
N THR A 11 -4.71 -1.41 7.70
CA THR A 11 -4.60 -2.83 8.02
C THR A 11 -5.77 -3.66 7.48
N THR A 12 -6.99 -3.15 7.53
CA THR A 12 -8.19 -3.94 7.18
C THR A 12 -8.57 -3.85 5.70
N SER A 13 -8.27 -2.72 5.05
CA SER A 13 -8.80 -2.43 3.72
C SER A 13 -7.69 -2.28 2.68
N TRP A 14 -6.54 -1.72 3.05
CA TRP A 14 -5.43 -1.57 2.12
C TRP A 14 -4.58 -2.83 2.05
N LEU A 15 -3.88 -3.16 3.13
CA LEU A 15 -2.85 -4.21 3.14
C LEU A 15 -3.34 -5.51 2.48
N PRO A 16 -4.50 -6.09 2.83
CA PRO A 16 -4.94 -7.36 2.23
C PRO A 16 -5.06 -7.34 0.70
N ASN A 17 -5.20 -6.15 0.12
CA ASN A 17 -5.42 -5.92 -1.30
C ASN A 17 -4.18 -5.40 -2.06
N ILE A 18 -3.08 -5.12 -1.35
CA ILE A 18 -1.81 -4.71 -1.95
C ILE A 18 -1.04 -5.97 -2.37
N THR A 19 -0.49 -5.99 -3.59
CA THR A 19 0.41 -7.06 -4.05
C THR A 19 1.81 -6.90 -3.47
N TYR A 20 2.63 -7.96 -3.46
CA TYR A 20 4.04 -7.84 -3.06
C TYR A 20 4.79 -6.76 -3.83
N VAL A 21 4.63 -6.72 -5.15
CA VAL A 21 5.28 -5.73 -6.02
C VAL A 21 4.82 -4.31 -5.67
N GLY A 22 3.51 -4.13 -5.42
CA GLY A 22 2.98 -2.84 -4.98
C GLY A 22 3.50 -2.42 -3.62
N LEU A 23 3.61 -3.37 -2.69
CA LEU A 23 4.13 -3.14 -1.34
C LEU A 23 5.60 -2.73 -1.38
N ASP A 24 6.45 -3.50 -2.08
CA ASP A 24 7.87 -3.22 -2.25
C ASP A 24 8.09 -1.85 -2.92
N ARG A 25 7.27 -1.51 -3.93
CA ARG A 25 7.37 -0.22 -4.60
C ARG A 25 7.04 0.96 -3.68
N VAL A 26 5.98 0.85 -2.87
CA VAL A 26 5.59 1.93 -1.95
C VAL A 26 6.62 2.11 -0.84
N ILE A 27 7.16 1.01 -0.30
CA ILE A 27 8.25 1.04 0.68
C ILE A 27 9.46 1.79 0.10
N ASP A 28 9.91 1.42 -1.10
CA ASP A 28 11.05 2.05 -1.78
C ASP A 28 10.86 3.57 -1.95
N LEU A 29 9.64 3.99 -2.31
CA LEU A 29 9.33 5.40 -2.50
C LEU A 29 9.30 6.19 -1.18
N LEU A 30 8.75 5.60 -0.12
CA LEU A 30 8.68 6.23 1.20
C LEU A 30 10.07 6.39 1.82
N GLU A 31 10.91 5.34 1.73
CA GLU A 31 12.26 5.33 2.30
C GLU A 31 13.21 6.31 1.62
N LYS A 32 13.09 6.47 0.30
CA LYS A 32 13.95 7.36 -0.48
C LYS A 32 13.48 8.81 -0.51
N ASP A 33 12.42 9.12 0.24
CA ASP A 33 11.73 10.42 0.16
C ASP A 33 11.46 10.83 -1.29
N SER A 34 10.96 9.89 -2.09
CA SER A 34 10.94 10.04 -3.54
C SER A 34 9.98 11.16 -3.96
N PRO A 35 10.41 12.10 -4.84
CA PRO A 35 9.53 13.14 -5.37
C PRO A 35 8.43 12.57 -6.29
N LEU A 36 8.53 11.29 -6.67
CA LEU A 36 7.51 10.59 -7.44
C LEU A 36 6.32 10.14 -6.59
N LEU A 37 6.47 10.13 -5.26
CA LEU A 37 5.36 9.84 -4.34
C LEU A 37 4.66 11.15 -4.01
N ILE A 38 3.72 11.50 -4.88
CA ILE A 38 3.02 12.77 -4.84
C ILE A 38 1.99 12.76 -3.72
N HIS A 39 1.92 13.85 -2.98
CA HIS A 39 0.88 14.13 -1.99
C HIS A 39 -0.36 14.64 -2.71
N GLY A 40 -1.54 14.18 -2.30
CA GLY A 40 -2.75 14.56 -3.00
C GLY A 40 -3.94 13.70 -2.67
N SER A 41 -4.96 14.34 -2.12
CA SER A 41 -6.35 13.87 -2.12
C SER A 41 -6.90 13.88 -3.56
N PHE A 42 -7.70 12.88 -3.93
CA PHE A 42 -8.36 12.74 -5.25
C PHE A 42 -9.41 13.84 -5.54
N THR A 43 -9.37 14.97 -4.84
CA THR A 43 -10.41 16.01 -4.82
C THR A 43 -10.12 17.23 -5.70
N HIS A 44 -8.87 17.49 -6.10
CA HIS A 44 -8.51 18.74 -6.81
C HIS A 44 -7.79 18.56 -8.16
N THR A 45 -7.00 17.51 -8.33
CA THR A 45 -6.37 17.12 -9.60
C THR A 45 -6.30 15.60 -9.66
N VAL A 46 -6.22 15.02 -10.86
CA VAL A 46 -6.05 13.56 -11.03
C VAL A 46 -4.70 13.18 -10.38
N PRO A 47 -4.67 12.49 -9.23
CA PRO A 47 -3.42 12.33 -8.50
C PRO A 47 -2.65 11.14 -9.08
N MET A 48 -1.99 11.40 -10.21
CA MET A 48 -0.95 10.51 -10.70
C MET A 48 0.19 10.50 -9.69
N GLY A 49 0.64 9.31 -9.28
CA GLY A 49 1.79 9.16 -8.39
C GLY A 49 1.52 9.29 -6.88
N CYS A 50 0.26 9.34 -6.41
CA CYS A 50 -0.04 9.17 -4.98
C CYS A 50 0.10 7.71 -4.53
N LEU A 51 0.02 7.45 -3.21
CA LEU A 51 0.12 6.11 -2.61
C LEU A 51 -0.74 5.07 -3.34
N ALA A 52 -2.04 5.34 -3.47
CA ALA A 52 -2.97 4.44 -4.14
C ALA A 52 -2.64 4.23 -5.63
N THR A 53 -2.12 5.24 -6.32
CA THR A 53 -1.73 5.13 -7.74
C THR A 53 -0.50 4.25 -7.94
N HIS A 54 0.52 4.36 -7.08
CA HIS A 54 1.67 3.45 -7.14
C HIS A 54 1.30 2.01 -6.84
N ILE A 55 0.40 1.78 -5.88
CA ILE A 55 -0.14 0.45 -5.61
C ILE A 55 -0.89 -0.07 -6.84
N ALA A 56 -1.77 0.76 -7.40
CA ALA A 56 -2.58 0.42 -8.56
C ALA A 56 -1.74 0.03 -9.78
N TRP A 57 -0.72 0.84 -10.12
CA TRP A 57 0.17 0.53 -11.24
C TRP A 57 0.95 -0.79 -11.08
N ASN A 58 1.13 -1.24 -9.84
CA ASN A 58 1.79 -2.51 -9.52
C ASN A 58 0.78 -3.63 -9.14
N HIS A 59 -0.50 -3.41 -9.39
CA HIS A 59 -1.57 -4.38 -9.14
C HIS A 59 -2.06 -5.01 -10.45
N PRO A 60 -2.11 -6.36 -10.60
CA PRO A 60 -2.44 -7.04 -11.86
C PRO A 60 -3.75 -6.60 -12.52
N ARG A 61 -4.78 -6.33 -11.71
CA ARG A 61 -6.12 -5.91 -12.19
C ARG A 61 -6.19 -4.47 -12.71
N THR A 62 -5.16 -3.67 -12.42
CA THR A 62 -5.23 -2.22 -12.46
C THR A 62 -3.97 -1.59 -13.10
N ALA A 63 -2.93 -2.39 -13.36
CA ALA A 63 -1.65 -1.98 -13.96
C ALA A 63 -1.76 -1.41 -15.39
N LYS A 64 -2.80 -1.77 -16.15
CA LYS A 64 -3.04 -1.24 -17.51
C LYS A 64 -3.73 0.12 -17.52
N MET A 65 -4.22 0.57 -16.36
CA MET A 65 -4.91 1.85 -16.20
C MET A 65 -3.89 2.96 -16.02
N THR A 66 -4.23 4.17 -16.46
CA THR A 66 -3.33 5.32 -16.39
C THR A 66 -3.78 6.27 -15.30
N LEU A 67 -4.66 7.21 -15.65
CA LEU A 67 -5.08 8.34 -14.83
C LEU A 67 -5.98 7.95 -13.65
N ASP A 68 -6.84 6.95 -13.85
CA ASP A 68 -7.84 6.49 -12.89
C ASP A 68 -7.39 5.29 -12.06
N ALA A 69 -6.17 4.81 -12.26
CA ALA A 69 -5.68 3.57 -11.64
C ALA A 69 -5.86 3.55 -10.12
N GLY A 70 -5.45 4.62 -9.43
CA GLY A 70 -5.60 4.74 -7.97
C GLY A 70 -7.06 4.78 -7.51
N ILE A 71 -7.93 5.48 -8.24
CA ILE A 71 -9.38 5.56 -7.96
C ILE A 71 -10.02 4.18 -8.13
N CYS A 72 -9.72 3.51 -9.24
CA CYS A 72 -10.24 2.17 -9.53
C CYS A 72 -9.74 1.15 -8.52
N TRP A 73 -8.48 1.24 -8.09
CA TRP A 73 -7.95 0.36 -7.05
C TRP A 73 -8.66 0.59 -5.72
N LEU A 74 -8.79 1.84 -5.27
CA LEU A 74 -9.50 2.14 -4.02
C LEU A 74 -10.96 1.65 -4.06
N ASN A 75 -11.72 2.02 -5.08
CA ASN A 75 -13.15 1.67 -5.15
C ASN A 75 -13.37 0.17 -5.39
N ASN A 76 -12.69 -0.42 -6.38
CA ASN A 76 -13.06 -1.75 -6.91
C ASN A 76 -12.23 -2.90 -6.31
N ILE A 77 -11.12 -2.58 -5.64
CA ILE A 77 -10.22 -3.57 -5.04
C ILE A 77 -10.21 -3.40 -3.52
N ALA A 78 -9.91 -2.20 -3.00
CA ALA A 78 -9.91 -1.95 -1.56
C ALA A 78 -11.30 -1.72 -0.95
N GLY A 79 -12.34 -1.48 -1.77
CA GLY A 79 -13.70 -1.20 -1.31
C GLY A 79 -13.83 0.15 -0.59
N LEU A 80 -12.94 1.09 -0.86
CA LEU A 80 -12.85 2.40 -0.22
C LEU A 80 -13.25 3.51 -1.18
N ASN A 81 -13.93 4.53 -0.65
CA ASN A 81 -14.16 5.76 -1.39
C ASN A 81 -12.90 6.66 -1.28
N PRO A 82 -12.26 7.04 -2.41
CA PRO A 82 -11.07 7.88 -2.40
C PRO A 82 -11.21 9.22 -1.66
N ALA A 83 -12.41 9.81 -1.66
CA ALA A 83 -12.68 11.08 -0.98
C ALA A 83 -12.80 10.93 0.55
N THR A 84 -13.10 9.73 1.04
CA THR A 84 -13.28 9.48 2.47
C THR A 84 -12.19 8.61 3.08
N SER A 85 -11.30 8.02 2.27
CA SER A 85 -10.17 7.24 2.74
C SER A 85 -9.33 8.05 3.71
N LEU A 86 -9.20 7.53 4.93
CA LEU A 86 -8.43 8.17 5.99
C LEU A 86 -6.94 8.15 5.66
N VAL A 87 -6.44 7.06 5.06
CA VAL A 87 -5.04 6.95 4.62
C VAL A 87 -4.70 8.04 3.60
N ILE A 88 -5.55 8.25 2.60
CA ILE A 88 -5.32 9.30 1.59
C ILE A 88 -5.38 10.69 2.22
N ARG A 89 -6.39 10.96 3.06
CA ARG A 89 -6.56 12.28 3.68
C ARG A 89 -5.42 12.62 4.63
N GLU A 90 -4.88 11.63 5.32
CA GLU A 90 -3.74 11.81 6.21
C GLU A 90 -2.45 11.98 5.41
N TRP A 91 -2.24 11.18 4.37
CA TRP A 91 -1.13 11.36 3.42
C TRP A 91 -1.11 12.76 2.79
N ASP A 92 -2.28 13.25 2.38
CA ASP A 92 -2.45 14.59 1.80
C ASP A 92 -2.12 15.70 2.80
N ARG A 93 -2.52 15.55 4.07
CA ARG A 93 -2.21 16.51 5.13
C ARG A 93 -0.71 16.57 5.46
N CYS A 94 -0.01 15.46 5.31
CA CYS A 94 1.40 15.31 5.66
C CYS A 94 2.37 15.78 4.56
N ALA A 95 1.86 16.35 3.46
CA ALA A 95 2.63 16.85 2.32
C ALA A 95 3.73 17.84 2.70
N ASP A 96 3.47 18.67 3.71
CA ASP A 96 4.34 19.75 4.16
C ASP A 96 5.24 19.32 5.33
N TYR A 97 6.14 18.35 5.14
CA TYR A 97 7.25 18.01 6.06
C TYR A 97 7.00 17.01 7.21
N ASP A 98 5.98 16.14 7.14
CA ASP A 98 5.78 15.13 8.19
C ASP A 98 6.63 13.85 7.94
N PHE A 99 7.93 13.93 8.27
CA PHE A 99 8.86 12.80 8.21
C PHE A 99 8.42 11.63 9.09
N GLU A 100 7.74 11.92 10.20
CA GLU A 100 7.28 10.91 11.15
C GLU A 100 6.19 10.03 10.53
N VAL A 101 5.19 10.63 9.87
CA VAL A 101 4.14 9.88 9.18
C VAL A 101 4.71 9.01 8.05
N ARG A 102 5.70 9.51 7.30
CA ARG A 102 6.40 8.70 6.28
C ARG A 102 7.10 7.49 6.90
N ALA A 103 7.85 7.71 7.98
CA ALA A 103 8.57 6.65 8.68
C ALA A 103 7.61 5.59 9.26
N GLU A 104 6.47 6.02 9.81
CA GLU A 104 5.46 5.12 10.35
C GLU A 104 4.76 4.32 9.24
N LEU A 105 4.36 4.95 8.13
CA LEU A 105 3.81 4.23 6.98
C LEU A 105 4.79 3.19 6.44
N ALA A 106 6.06 3.57 6.27
CA ALA A 106 7.10 2.64 5.83
C ALA A 106 7.25 1.47 6.81
N SER A 107 7.22 1.74 8.12
CA SER A 107 7.30 0.71 9.17
C SER A 107 6.14 -0.29 9.10
N VAL A 108 4.90 0.20 8.94
CA VAL A 108 3.72 -0.66 8.80
C VAL A 108 3.83 -1.53 7.54
N PHE A 109 4.19 -0.93 6.40
CA PHE A 109 4.34 -1.68 5.14
C PHE A 109 5.45 -2.73 5.20
N ARG A 110 6.60 -2.43 5.83
CA ARG A 110 7.67 -3.42 6.04
C ARG A 110 7.23 -4.56 6.94
N THR A 111 6.57 -4.25 8.05
CA THR A 111 6.08 -5.26 8.99
C THR A 111 5.15 -6.24 8.29
N GLU A 112 4.24 -5.73 7.45
CA GLU A 112 3.38 -6.56 6.60
C GLU A 112 4.20 -7.39 5.59
N ARG A 113 5.19 -6.79 4.93
CA ARG A 113 6.04 -7.46 3.95
C ARG A 113 6.81 -8.63 4.56
N GLU A 114 7.31 -8.45 5.78
CA GLU A 114 8.01 -9.47 6.56
C GLU A 114 7.05 -10.56 7.03
N ALA A 115 5.89 -10.20 7.56
CA ALA A 115 4.87 -11.15 8.02
C ALA A 115 4.42 -12.08 6.88
N ARG A 116 4.20 -11.55 5.68
CA ARG A 116 3.86 -12.38 4.52
C ARG A 116 5.01 -13.30 4.09
N GLY A 117 6.25 -12.79 4.15
CA GLY A 117 7.44 -13.60 3.86
C GLY A 117 7.61 -14.77 4.83
N GLN A 118 7.32 -14.57 6.12
CA GLN A 118 7.35 -15.64 7.12
C GLN A 118 6.27 -16.70 6.87
N LEU A 119 5.06 -16.29 6.46
CA LEU A 119 3.99 -17.21 6.09
C LEU A 119 4.37 -18.07 4.87
N GLU A 120 4.96 -17.47 3.84
CA GLU A 120 5.43 -18.21 2.65
C GLU A 120 6.55 -19.20 2.98
N ALA A 121 7.52 -18.78 3.80
CA ALA A 121 8.60 -19.66 4.25
C ALA A 121 8.06 -20.86 5.03
N THR A 122 7.08 -20.64 5.91
CA THR A 122 6.44 -21.70 6.69
C THR A 122 5.68 -22.69 5.81
N VAL A 123 4.96 -22.21 4.79
CA VAL A 123 4.24 -23.07 3.82
C VAL A 123 5.21 -23.87 2.95
N GLY A 124 6.36 -23.29 2.57
CA GLY A 124 7.39 -23.96 1.78
C GLY A 124 8.05 -25.14 2.50
N VAL A 125 8.23 -25.05 3.82
CA VAL A 125 8.82 -26.12 4.64
C VAL A 125 7.85 -27.30 4.81
N ASN A 126 6.55 -27.03 4.98
CA ASN A 126 5.56 -28.08 5.28
C ASN A 126 5.19 -29.01 4.12
N ARG A 127 5.58 -28.72 2.86
CA ARG A 127 5.12 -29.50 1.69
C ARG A 127 6.09 -30.57 1.18
N ILE A 128 7.38 -30.49 1.51
CA ILE A 128 8.38 -31.42 0.97
C ILE A 128 8.69 -32.56 1.95
N GLU A 129 8.65 -32.32 3.26
CA GLU A 129 8.89 -33.38 4.25
C GLU A 129 7.78 -34.46 4.24
N GLU A 130 6.51 -34.10 4.00
CA GLU A 130 5.41 -35.08 3.98
C GLU A 130 5.38 -35.97 2.71
N LEU A 131 6.01 -35.55 1.61
CA LEU A 131 6.05 -36.30 0.35
C LEU A 131 7.24 -37.26 0.24
N VAL A 132 8.20 -37.20 1.15
CA VAL A 132 9.41 -38.05 1.16
C VAL A 132 9.31 -39.19 2.18
N THR A 133 8.26 -39.22 3.00
CA THR A 133 7.96 -40.32 3.93
C THR A 133 6.81 -41.22 3.45
N VAL A 134 6.95 -41.80 2.26
CA VAL A 134 6.16 -42.97 1.82
C VAL A 134 7.09 -44.01 1.21
#